data_AF-A0A7K3YA42-F1
#
_entry.id   AF-A0A7K3YA42-F1
#
_cell.length_a   1.000
_cell.length_b   1.000
_cell.length_c   1.000
_cell.angle_alpha   90.00
_cell.angle_beta   90.00
_cell.angle_gamma   90.00
#
_symmetry.space_group_name_H-M   'P 1'
#
loop_
_entity.id
_entity.type
_entity.pdbx_description
1 polymer ?
#
loop_
_entity_poly.entity_id
_entity_poly.type
_entity_poly.pdbx_seq_one_letter_code
_entity_poly.pdbx_strand_id
1 'polypeptide(L)' 'MQPERDGSPDRKRPQALHPTAGGTSSPEGINVTLVPLYLIPKAVAIEVQRHKHAIREIHVRRTRNHQYTVEVVCV' A
#
# COMPACT_ATOMS: atom_id res chain seq x y z
N MET A 1 -37.95 27.90 20.90
CA MET A 1 -37.87 26.69 21.73
C MET A 1 -37.05 25.65 20.95
N GLN A 2 -35.77 25.46 21.28
CA GLN A 2 -35.03 24.25 20.89
C GLN A 2 -35.44 23.09 21.81
N PRO A 3 -35.14 21.84 21.42
CA PRO A 3 -34.06 21.17 22.13
C PRO A 3 -33.07 20.38 21.24
N GLU A 4 -31.81 20.47 21.68
CA GLU A 4 -30.63 19.60 21.53
C GLU A 4 -30.84 18.16 21.03
N ARG A 5 -29.98 17.71 20.10
CA ARG A 5 -29.44 16.34 20.12
C ARG A 5 -27.98 16.33 19.69
N ASP A 6 -27.14 16.28 20.70
CA ASP A 6 -25.72 15.92 20.69
C ASP A 6 -25.55 14.53 20.05
N GLY A 7 -24.90 14.48 18.89
CA GLY A 7 -24.72 13.28 18.08
C GLY A 7 -23.24 12.92 18.00
N SER A 8 -22.76 12.23 19.03
CA SER A 8 -21.43 11.61 19.14
C SER A 8 -20.95 10.96 17.82
N PRO A 9 -19.68 11.17 17.37
CA PRO A 9 -19.16 10.46 16.21
C PRO A 9 -18.84 9.02 16.62
N ASP A 10 -19.69 8.08 16.21
CA ASP A 10 -19.47 6.65 16.31
C ASP A 10 -18.15 6.26 15.63
N ARG A 11 -17.11 6.12 16.46
CA ARG A 11 -15.81 5.54 16.09
C ARG A 11 -15.96 4.02 16.05
N LYS A 12 -16.53 3.49 14.96
CA LYS A 12 -16.24 2.11 14.57
C LYS A 12 -16.47 1.84 13.09
N ARG A 13 -15.40 1.94 12.30
CA ARG A 13 -15.29 1.15 11.07
C ARG A 13 -14.11 0.20 11.21
N PRO A 14 -14.32 -1.05 11.63
CA PRO A 14 -13.40 -2.10 11.24
C PRO A 14 -13.48 -2.18 9.72
N GLN A 15 -12.42 -1.76 9.04
CA GLN A 15 -12.26 -2.02 7.62
C GLN A 15 -12.17 -3.54 7.48
N ALA A 16 -13.30 -4.17 7.16
CA ALA A 16 -13.32 -5.55 6.73
C ALA A 16 -12.53 -5.60 5.42
N LEU A 17 -11.26 -6.00 5.52
CA LEU A 17 -10.49 -6.49 4.39
C LEU A 17 -11.22 -7.75 3.91
N HIS A 18 -12.09 -7.60 2.91
CA HIS A 18 -12.64 -8.73 2.20
C HIS A 18 -11.55 -9.28 1.26
N PRO A 19 -11.05 -10.52 1.46
CA PRO A 19 -10.31 -11.20 0.42
C PRO A 19 -11.31 -11.77 -0.58
N THR A 20 -11.32 -11.24 -1.81
CA THR A 20 -12.03 -11.85 -2.93
C THR A 20 -11.16 -12.96 -3.52
N ALA A 21 -11.73 -14.15 -3.70
CA ALA A 21 -11.08 -15.35 -4.21
C ALA A 21 -11.10 -15.42 -5.75
N GLY A 22 -10.07 -16.04 -6.33
CA GLY A 22 -10.18 -16.80 -7.59
C GLY A 22 -9.26 -16.40 -8.73
N GLY A 23 -8.07 -17.00 -8.78
CA GLY A 23 -7.16 -16.93 -9.93
C GLY A 23 -5.77 -17.48 -9.61
N THR A 24 -5.67 -18.78 -9.40
CA THR A 24 -4.38 -19.48 -9.21
C THR A 24 -3.61 -19.55 -10.53
N SER A 25 -2.72 -18.58 -10.75
CA SER A 25 -1.43 -18.85 -11.38
C SER A 25 -0.37 -18.37 -10.40
N SER A 26 0.33 -19.32 -9.77
CA SER A 26 1.54 -19.02 -9.00
C SER A 26 2.50 -18.30 -9.93
N PRO A 27 2.89 -17.03 -9.68
CA PRO A 27 4.09 -16.51 -10.29
C PRO A 27 5.23 -17.17 -9.51
N GLU A 28 5.78 -18.24 -10.06
CA GLU A 28 7.10 -18.69 -9.68
C GLU A 28 8.05 -17.49 -9.77
N GLY A 29 8.59 -17.06 -8.62
CA GLY A 29 9.71 -16.14 -8.55
C GLY A 29 9.34 -14.65 -8.39
N ILE A 30 9.87 -14.08 -7.31
CA ILE A 30 9.90 -12.67 -6.92
C ILE A 30 8.70 -12.28 -6.04
N ASN A 31 8.99 -12.14 -4.74
CA ASN A 31 8.10 -11.61 -3.72
C ASN A 31 7.88 -10.10 -3.98
N VAL A 32 7.18 -9.75 -5.06
CA VAL A 32 6.93 -8.37 -5.44
C VAL A 32 5.84 -7.82 -4.54
N THR A 33 6.20 -6.89 -3.66
CA THR A 33 5.22 -6.23 -2.78
C THR A 33 4.32 -5.33 -3.63
N LEU A 34 3.01 -5.64 -3.64
CA LEU A 34 2.01 -4.84 -4.32
C LEU A 34 1.53 -3.70 -3.41
N VAL A 35 1.77 -2.46 -3.84
CA VAL A 35 1.52 -1.24 -3.07
C VAL A 35 0.40 -0.43 -3.73
N PRO A 36 -0.71 -0.11 -3.05
CA PRO A 36 -1.69 0.86 -3.54
C PRO A 36 -1.06 2.24 -3.76
N LEU A 37 -1.55 3.00 -4.74
CA LEU A 37 -0.97 4.31 -5.12
C LEU A 37 -0.76 5.25 -3.92
N TYR A 38 -1.74 5.34 -3.04
CA TYR A 38 -1.71 6.22 -1.87
C TYR A 38 -0.68 5.80 -0.80
N LEU A 39 -0.14 4.59 -0.87
CA LEU A 39 0.89 4.07 0.04
C LEU A 39 2.30 4.10 -0.55
N ILE A 40 2.47 4.46 -1.83
CA ILE A 40 3.79 4.53 -2.47
C ILE A 40 4.75 5.42 -1.67
N PRO A 41 4.38 6.63 -1.19
CA PRO A 41 5.29 7.45 -0.40
C PRO A 41 5.79 6.74 0.87
N LYS A 42 4.93 5.97 1.53
CA LYS A 42 5.29 5.19 2.72
C LYS A 42 6.23 4.03 2.37
N ALA A 43 5.93 3.30 1.31
CA ALA A 43 6.77 2.19 0.86
C ALA A 43 8.18 2.69 0.46
N VAL A 44 8.25 3.80 -0.27
CA VAL A 44 9.52 4.44 -0.63
C VAL A 44 10.29 4.88 0.61
N ALA A 45 9.64 5.49 1.60
CA ALA A 45 10.31 5.88 2.84
C ALA A 45 10.92 4.69 3.59
N ILE A 46 10.22 3.55 3.62
CA ILE A 46 10.73 2.31 4.21
C ILE A 46 11.99 1.84 3.48
N GLU A 47 11.98 1.81 2.14
CA GLU A 47 13.14 1.39 1.37
C GLU A 47 14.32 2.36 1.51
N VAL A 48 14.06 3.67 1.55
CA VAL A 48 15.09 4.69 1.83
C VAL A 48 15.70 4.48 3.21
N GLN A 49 14.91 4.18 4.23
CA GLN A 49 15.42 3.88 5.55
C GLN A 49 16.27 2.59 5.57
N ARG A 50 15.84 1.58 4.81
CA ARG A 50 16.49 0.28 4.72
C ARG A 50 17.84 0.34 4.00
N HIS A 51 17.88 0.97 2.84
CA HIS A 51 19.04 1.02 1.95
C HIS A 51 19.92 2.26 2.15
N LYS A 52 19.41 3.29 2.85
CA LYS A 52 20.12 4.53 3.18
C LYS A 52 20.72 5.18 1.93
N HIS A 53 22.02 5.48 1.97
CA HIS A 53 22.76 6.12 0.89
C HIS A 53 23.15 5.17 -0.25
N ALA A 54 22.82 3.88 -0.15
CA ALA A 54 23.15 2.92 -1.20
C ALA A 54 22.17 2.96 -2.38
N ILE A 55 21.08 3.74 -2.31
CA ILE A 55 20.08 3.80 -3.38
C ILE A 55 20.63 4.57 -4.58
N ARG A 56 20.57 3.95 -5.76
CA ARG A 56 20.82 4.60 -7.05
C ARG A 56 19.52 5.04 -7.70
N GLU A 57 18.55 4.13 -7.77
CA GLU A 57 17.28 4.33 -8.46
C GLU A 57 16.14 3.65 -7.69
N ILE A 58 14.94 4.23 -7.77
CA ILE A 58 13.70 3.61 -7.29
C ILE A 58 12.72 3.59 -8.45
N HIS A 59 12.32 2.40 -8.88
CA HIS A 59 11.35 2.19 -9.93
C HIS A 59 9.98 1.94 -9.31
N VAL A 60 9.01 2.75 -9.75
CA VAL A 60 7.60 2.58 -9.38
C VAL A 60 6.82 2.20 -10.63
N ARG A 61 6.33 0.95 -10.70
CA ARG A 61 5.65 0.43 -11.90
C ARG A 61 4.21 0.08 -11.58
N ARG A 62 3.28 0.61 -12.37
CA ARG A 62 1.87 0.21 -12.25
C ARG A 62 1.71 -1.23 -12.76
N THR A 63 0.96 -2.05 -12.03
CA THR A 63 0.60 -3.40 -12.48
C THR A 63 -0.65 -3.35 -13.38
N ARG A 64 -1.22 -4.51 -13.72
CA ARG A 64 -2.50 -4.56 -14.45
C ARG A 64 -3.68 -3.97 -13.65
N ASN A 65 -3.54 -3.81 -12.34
CA ASN A 65 -4.55 -3.25 -11.44
C ASN A 65 -4.17 -1.83 -10.95
N HIS A 66 -4.94 -1.26 -10.03
CA HIS A 66 -4.59 0.01 -9.33
C HIS A 66 -3.52 -0.18 -8.24
N GLN A 67 -2.62 -1.15 -8.46
CA GLN A 67 -1.51 -1.49 -7.58
C GLN A 67 -0.20 -1.21 -8.30
N TYR A 68 0.84 -1.00 -7.52
CA TYR A 68 2.16 -0.60 -7.99
C TYR A 68 3.22 -1.47 -7.36
N THR A 69 4.31 -1.70 -8.08
CA THR A 69 5.52 -2.32 -7.55
C THR A 69 6.52 -1.21 -7.23
N VAL A 70 7.30 -1.40 -6.17
CA VAL A 70 8.41 -0.52 -5.80
C VAL A 70 9.67 -1.38 -5.82
N GLU A 71 10.58 -1.09 -6.74
CA GLU A 71 11.83 -1.82 -6.93
C GLU A 71 13.00 -0.85 -6.71
N VAL A 72 14.01 -1.25 -5.94
CA VAL A 72 15.16 -0.41 -5.61
C VAL A 72 16.42 -0.98 -6.21
N VAL A 73 17.16 -0.15 -6.93
CA VAL A 73 18.51 -0.47 -7.44
C VAL A 73 19.51 0.20 -6.51
N CYS A 74 20.37 -0.60 -5.89
CA CYS A 74 21.47 -0.10 -5.07
C CYS A 74 22.79 -0.04 -5.85
N VAL A 75 23.74 0.76 -5.35
CA VAL A 75 25.14 0.79 -5.81
C VAL A 75 25.95 -0.38 -5.27
#